data_AF-A0A930JLT6-F1
#
_entry.id   AF-A0A930JLT6-F1
#
_cell.length_a   1.000
_cell.length_b   1.000
_cell.length_c   1.000
_cell.angle_alpha   90.00
_cell.angle_beta   90.00
_cell.angle_gamma   90.00
#
_symmetry.space_group_name_H-M   'P 1'
#
loop_
_entity.id
_entity.type
_entity.pdbx_description
1 polymer ?
#
loop_
_entity_poly.entity_id
_entity_poly.type
_entity_poly.pdbx_seq_one_letter_code
_entity_poly.pdbx_strand_id
1 'polypeptide(L)'
;MKKILFALMCLFPLALFADGVELPKAPKCWTVPAVFTADEEVTFYYDLTDVGFQEGVDLYLWAWQPTEPDAGHGGNSSDFAKLEYVGNNIYKKTMVPTQYFNSDVSKFEDDAWPGFWQRLKTKDGSMWSGVFAAPDSRSEFKEFKKSGDGIRFFSGKKDKGFTDKFTLDEPLTVVFNPDVYKLGEKTLTELAKDADFVEFAAHSGLNDWTVQQTLDVWRPAVLTKTGLKKLSNGLYVWNVGVPSEYYAYNPQDAGQADKPTILADPDEKAAFQLENMTYLIIKVIKDAAGANQWGVNSGDQKQKAGTATPYPDPVFSYFPTRLSSKDILTLTREYNERTAGDLKYTIVAGTKTTTGTMSGVRDKREATLDLNKELQGVEASELKVTVKDQHDKTVVTSTIPLVVAD
;
A
#
# COMPACT_ATOMS: atom_id res chain seq x y z
N MET A 1 45.03 27.90 56.88
CA MET A 1 43.62 27.65 57.30
C MET A 1 42.76 28.82 56.86
N LYS A 2 41.67 28.53 56.11
CA LYS A 2 40.73 29.46 55.40
C LYS A 2 41.43 30.29 54.32
N LYS A 3 40.95 30.37 53.06
CA LYS A 3 39.61 30.68 52.54
C LYS A 3 39.44 29.97 51.17
N ILE A 4 38.42 29.16 50.93
CA ILE A 4 37.10 29.54 50.36
C ILE A 4 37.24 30.47 49.15
N LEU A 5 37.23 29.90 47.94
CA LEU A 5 36.43 30.31 46.76
C LEU A 5 36.81 29.39 45.59
N PHE A 6 35.98 28.40 45.25
CA PHE A 6 35.81 27.84 43.89
C PHE A 6 34.70 26.78 43.98
N ALA A 7 33.51 27.25 44.37
CA ALA A 7 32.26 26.52 44.29
C ALA A 7 31.19 27.54 43.86
N LEU A 8 31.06 27.73 42.54
CA LEU A 8 29.89 28.23 41.80
C LEU A 8 30.37 28.60 40.38
N MET A 9 29.66 28.15 39.34
CA MET A 9 30.04 28.13 37.90
C MET A 9 30.96 26.95 37.56
N CYS A 10 30.52 25.81 37.01
CA CYS A 10 29.42 25.57 36.10
C CYS A 10 28.77 24.22 36.43
N LEU A 11 27.73 24.25 37.27
CA LEU A 11 26.60 23.32 37.16
C LEU A 11 25.82 23.75 35.89
N PHE A 12 26.34 23.41 34.72
CA PHE A 12 25.46 23.14 33.59
C PHE A 12 25.12 21.65 33.72
N PRO A 13 23.87 21.26 33.98
CA PRO A 13 23.50 19.92 33.62
C PRO A 13 23.79 19.81 32.12
N LEU A 14 24.65 18.86 31.74
CA LEU A 14 24.47 18.20 30.46
C LEU A 14 22.99 17.83 30.45
N ALA A 15 22.19 18.61 29.73
CA ALA A 15 20.89 18.16 29.31
C ALA A 15 21.21 16.91 28.49
N LEU A 16 21.12 15.76 29.15
CA LEU A 16 20.87 14.50 28.51
C LEU A 16 19.62 14.79 27.69
N PHE A 17 19.79 15.08 26.40
CA PHE A 17 18.74 14.91 25.43
C PHE A 17 18.32 13.45 25.65
N ALA A 18 17.10 13.25 26.15
CA ALA A 18 16.56 11.92 26.28
C ALA A 18 16.51 11.36 24.86
N ASP A 19 17.50 10.54 24.49
CA ASP A 19 17.47 9.82 23.23
C ASP A 19 16.16 9.02 23.21
N GLY A 20 15.32 9.28 22.21
CA GLY A 20 14.02 8.63 22.10
C GLY A 20 14.14 7.11 22.10
N VAL A 21 13.06 6.43 22.45
CA VAL A 21 13.03 4.96 22.49
C VAL A 21 13.15 4.41 21.08
N GLU A 22 14.23 3.66 20.80
CA GLU A 22 14.37 2.91 19.56
C GLU A 22 13.60 1.58 19.65
N LEU A 23 12.64 1.42 18.75
CA LEU A 23 11.87 0.21 18.59
C LEU A 23 12.72 -0.85 17.86
N PRO A 24 12.57 -2.15 18.21
CA PRO A 24 13.54 -3.18 17.86
C PRO A 24 13.52 -3.60 16.38
N LYS A 25 12.54 -3.15 15.60
CA LYS A 25 12.31 -3.62 14.22
C LYS A 25 12.21 -2.46 13.26
N ALA A 26 12.61 -2.72 12.02
CA ALA A 26 12.36 -1.82 10.90
C ALA A 26 10.98 -2.09 10.27
N PRO A 27 10.35 -1.07 9.66
CA PRO A 27 9.15 -1.24 8.84
C PRO A 27 9.39 -2.17 7.66
N LYS A 28 8.36 -2.91 7.25
CA LYS A 28 8.32 -3.49 5.89
C LYS A 28 7.93 -2.39 4.92
N CYS A 29 8.66 -2.27 3.81
CA CYS A 29 8.48 -1.15 2.88
C CYS A 29 8.32 -1.65 1.44
N TRP A 30 7.37 -1.06 0.72
CA TRP A 30 7.18 -1.29 -0.72
C TRP A 30 6.80 0.00 -1.42
N THR A 31 6.83 -0.03 -2.75
CA THR A 31 6.53 1.14 -3.58
C THR A 31 5.41 0.85 -4.57
N VAL A 32 4.68 1.90 -4.92
CA VAL A 32 3.78 1.95 -6.07
C VAL A 32 4.18 3.17 -6.90
N PRO A 33 4.64 3.02 -8.14
CA PRO A 33 4.80 1.78 -8.91
C PRO A 33 5.83 0.79 -8.31
N ALA A 34 5.77 -0.47 -8.75
CA ALA A 34 6.62 -1.54 -8.24
C ALA A 34 8.12 -1.27 -8.49
N VAL A 35 8.44 -0.69 -9.66
CA VAL A 35 9.78 -0.17 -10.00
C VAL A 35 9.67 1.24 -10.58
N PHE A 36 10.68 2.08 -10.36
CA PHE A 36 10.68 3.51 -10.70
C PHE A 36 12.09 4.09 -10.84
N THR A 37 12.25 5.17 -11.61
CA THR A 37 13.45 6.04 -11.55
C THR A 37 13.21 7.17 -10.56
N ALA A 38 14.28 7.71 -9.95
CA ALA A 38 14.14 8.65 -8.83
C ALA A 38 13.55 10.03 -9.21
N ASP A 39 13.42 10.32 -10.50
CA ASP A 39 12.75 11.51 -11.04
C ASP A 39 11.25 11.31 -11.31
N GLU A 40 10.73 10.15 -10.95
CA GLU A 40 9.32 9.79 -11.09
C GLU A 40 8.56 9.95 -9.78
N GLU A 41 7.26 10.22 -9.88
CA GLU A 41 6.38 10.16 -8.71
C GLU A 41 6.22 8.71 -8.27
N VAL A 42 6.46 8.47 -6.99
CA VAL A 42 6.36 7.16 -6.35
C VAL A 42 5.73 7.31 -4.97
N THR A 43 4.89 6.35 -4.62
CA THR A 43 4.35 6.22 -3.27
C THR A 43 5.11 5.14 -2.52
N PHE A 44 5.78 5.52 -1.44
CA PHE A 44 6.36 4.58 -0.48
C PHE A 44 5.30 4.22 0.55
N TYR A 45 5.13 2.93 0.80
CA TYR A 45 4.30 2.40 1.86
C TYR A 45 5.16 1.76 2.94
N TYR A 46 4.70 1.88 4.17
CA TYR A 46 5.37 1.38 5.37
C TYR A 46 4.36 0.61 6.22
N ASP A 47 4.57 -0.69 6.40
CA ASP A 47 3.80 -1.52 7.32
C ASP A 47 4.53 -1.59 8.67
N LEU A 48 3.83 -1.11 9.70
CA LEU A 48 4.32 -0.97 11.08
C LEU A 48 3.72 -1.96 12.05
N THR A 49 2.94 -2.92 11.56
CA THR A 49 2.23 -3.93 12.39
C THR A 49 3.18 -4.62 13.37
N ASP A 50 4.39 -4.95 12.92
CA ASP A 50 5.39 -5.64 13.71
C ASP A 50 6.40 -4.72 14.42
N VAL A 51 6.32 -3.40 14.22
CA VAL A 51 7.37 -2.45 14.65
C VAL A 51 7.19 -2.02 16.10
N GLY A 52 5.96 -1.89 16.58
CA GLY A 52 5.64 -1.55 17.97
C GLY A 52 5.24 -0.09 18.21
N PHE A 53 4.97 0.68 17.15
CA PHE A 53 4.27 1.96 17.32
C PHE A 53 2.82 1.73 17.72
N GLN A 54 2.25 2.66 18.50
CA GLN A 54 0.81 2.69 18.73
C GLN A 54 0.09 2.95 17.40
N GLU A 55 -0.98 2.21 17.15
CA GLU A 55 -1.78 2.39 15.94
C GLU A 55 -2.37 3.80 15.84
N GLY A 56 -2.28 4.38 14.64
CA GLY A 56 -2.82 5.71 14.32
C GLY A 56 -1.99 6.88 14.84
N VAL A 57 -0.84 6.65 15.47
CA VAL A 57 0.06 7.75 15.88
C VAL A 57 0.60 8.51 14.66
N ASP A 58 0.78 9.82 14.78
CA ASP A 58 1.41 10.61 13.73
C ASP A 58 2.89 10.24 13.58
N LEU A 59 3.28 9.88 12.35
CA LEU A 59 4.64 9.48 12.03
C LEU A 59 5.26 10.33 10.92
N TYR A 60 6.59 10.45 11.01
CA TYR A 60 7.40 11.31 10.17
C TYR A 60 8.58 10.53 9.62
N LEU A 61 8.88 10.76 8.34
CA LEU A 61 10.01 10.18 7.65
C LEU A 61 11.30 10.96 7.95
N TRP A 62 12.30 10.29 8.50
CA TRP A 62 13.67 10.80 8.53
C TRP A 62 14.52 10.02 7.56
N ALA A 63 14.98 10.67 6.49
CA ALA A 63 15.88 10.08 5.50
C ALA A 63 17.13 10.96 5.35
N TRP A 64 18.28 10.36 5.02
CA TRP A 64 19.55 11.10 4.93
C TRP A 64 20.40 10.73 3.71
N GLN A 65 19.85 9.94 2.78
CA GLN A 65 20.51 9.55 1.54
C GLN A 65 19.58 9.77 0.35
N PRO A 66 20.06 10.34 -0.77
CA PRO A 66 21.44 10.81 -1.03
C PRO A 66 21.81 12.14 -0.34
N THR A 67 20.84 12.85 0.21
CA THR A 67 21.00 14.10 0.96
C THR A 67 19.97 14.11 2.09
N GLU A 68 20.14 14.99 3.08
CA GLU A 68 19.12 15.18 4.12
C GLU A 68 18.07 16.18 3.60
N PRO A 69 16.78 15.79 3.47
CA PRO A 69 15.76 16.57 2.78
C PRO A 69 15.05 17.61 3.66
N ASP A 70 15.00 17.40 4.98
CA ASP A 70 14.24 18.23 5.92
C ASP A 70 15.14 18.69 7.08
N ALA A 71 14.98 19.97 7.46
CA ALA A 71 15.89 20.65 8.38
C ALA A 71 15.42 20.48 9.84
N GLY A 72 16.34 20.13 10.75
CA GLY A 72 16.07 20.08 12.20
C GLY A 72 15.82 18.67 12.76
N HIS A 73 16.28 17.61 12.09
CA HIS A 73 16.03 16.24 12.52
C HIS A 73 16.85 15.79 13.72
N GLY A 74 16.19 14.98 14.56
CA GLY A 74 16.55 14.65 15.94
C GLY A 74 15.40 15.00 16.89
N GLY A 75 15.01 16.28 16.93
CA GLY A 75 13.91 16.79 17.76
C GLY A 75 12.57 16.84 17.02
N ASN A 76 12.25 17.97 16.39
CA ASN A 76 10.92 18.24 15.84
C ASN A 76 10.89 18.14 14.31
N SER A 77 10.30 17.07 13.76
CA SER A 77 10.07 16.97 12.31
C SER A 77 9.04 17.98 11.83
N SER A 78 9.24 18.50 10.61
CA SER A 78 8.29 19.38 9.96
C SER A 78 7.16 18.58 9.28
N ASP A 79 6.04 19.24 8.96
CA ASP A 79 4.92 18.57 8.29
C ASP A 79 5.26 18.12 6.85
N PHE A 80 6.35 18.64 6.26
CA PHE A 80 6.91 18.14 5.01
C PHE A 80 7.26 16.64 5.09
N ALA A 81 7.80 16.19 6.22
CA ALA A 81 8.16 14.79 6.47
C ALA A 81 7.00 13.92 6.96
N LYS A 82 5.80 14.49 7.20
CA LYS A 82 4.66 13.75 7.75
C LYS A 82 4.19 12.67 6.76
N LEU A 83 3.89 11.49 7.30
CA LEU A 83 3.28 10.37 6.60
C LEU A 83 1.75 10.42 6.69
N GLU A 84 1.07 9.87 5.68
CA GLU A 84 -0.37 9.67 5.69
C GLU A 84 -0.69 8.28 6.23
N TYR A 85 -1.49 8.19 7.30
CA TYR A 85 -1.99 6.92 7.82
C TYR A 85 -3.17 6.42 6.96
N VAL A 86 -3.11 5.17 6.52
CA VAL A 86 -4.13 4.57 5.63
C VAL A 86 -4.85 3.38 6.26
N GLY A 87 -4.72 3.18 7.57
CA GLY A 87 -5.34 2.08 8.31
C GLY A 87 -4.42 0.86 8.47
N ASN A 88 -4.77 -0.04 9.40
CA ASN A 88 -4.08 -1.32 9.63
C ASN A 88 -2.57 -1.17 9.87
N ASN A 89 -2.15 -0.14 10.63
CA ASN A 89 -0.74 0.22 10.83
C ASN A 89 0.08 0.46 9.54
N ILE A 90 -0.57 0.79 8.42
CA ILE A 90 0.10 1.14 7.17
C ILE A 90 0.09 2.67 7.02
N TYR A 91 1.26 3.18 6.64
CA TYR A 91 1.48 4.59 6.34
C TYR A 91 2.03 4.73 4.93
N LYS A 92 1.80 5.88 4.29
CA LYS A 92 2.37 6.18 2.97
C LYS A 92 2.95 7.59 2.85
N LYS A 93 3.84 7.74 1.88
CA LYS A 93 4.36 9.03 1.40
C LYS A 93 4.52 9.00 -0.10
N THR A 94 3.80 9.90 -0.79
CA THR A 94 3.97 10.15 -2.21
C THR A 94 4.97 11.26 -2.42
N MET A 95 5.96 11.04 -3.29
CA MET A 95 6.99 12.01 -3.59
C MET A 95 7.61 11.78 -4.97
N VAL A 96 8.25 12.80 -5.52
CA VAL A 96 9.30 12.64 -6.54
C VAL A 96 10.65 12.69 -5.82
N PRO A 97 11.43 11.59 -5.74
CA PRO A 97 12.63 11.55 -4.92
C PRO A 97 13.66 12.64 -5.22
N THR A 98 13.91 12.98 -6.49
CA THR A 98 14.81 14.10 -6.85
C THR A 98 14.36 15.43 -6.26
N GLN A 99 13.05 15.68 -6.22
CA GLN A 99 12.48 16.89 -5.60
C GLN A 99 12.52 16.82 -4.08
N TYR A 100 12.16 15.67 -3.49
CA TYR A 100 12.15 15.47 -2.04
C TYR A 100 13.53 15.67 -1.42
N PHE A 101 14.56 15.08 -2.04
CA PHE A 101 15.95 15.16 -1.59
C PHE A 101 16.70 16.38 -2.14
N ASN A 102 16.08 17.18 -3.02
CA ASN A 102 16.74 18.28 -3.72
C ASN A 102 18.10 17.84 -4.33
N SER A 103 18.07 16.74 -5.07
CA SER A 103 19.25 16.09 -5.64
C SER A 103 18.99 15.65 -7.09
N ASP A 104 20.02 15.76 -7.92
CA ASP A 104 19.97 15.29 -9.30
C ASP A 104 19.75 13.77 -9.38
N VAL A 105 19.02 13.33 -10.42
CA VAL A 105 18.72 11.91 -10.67
C VAL A 105 19.99 11.04 -10.73
N SER A 106 21.09 11.58 -11.23
CA SER A 106 22.38 10.89 -11.34
C SER A 106 22.92 10.39 -9.99
N LYS A 107 22.63 11.08 -8.88
CA LYS A 107 23.02 10.61 -7.54
C LYS A 107 22.30 9.34 -7.13
N PHE A 108 21.06 9.16 -7.60
CA PHE A 108 20.26 7.96 -7.35
C PHE A 108 20.56 6.84 -8.33
N GLU A 109 21.30 7.12 -9.41
CA GLU A 109 21.72 6.12 -10.40
C GLU A 109 23.16 5.65 -10.18
N ASP A 110 23.93 6.33 -9.33
CA ASP A 110 25.30 5.95 -8.97
C ASP A 110 25.31 4.53 -8.38
N ASP A 111 26.16 3.64 -8.92
CA ASP A 111 26.35 2.27 -8.42
C ASP A 111 26.89 2.28 -6.96
N ALA A 112 27.53 3.36 -6.51
CA ALA A 112 28.03 3.53 -5.14
C ALA A 112 26.99 4.11 -4.16
N TRP A 113 25.84 4.60 -4.64
CA TRP A 113 24.81 5.14 -3.75
C TRP A 113 24.20 4.02 -2.89
N PRO A 114 24.16 4.14 -1.55
CA PRO A 114 23.81 3.04 -0.67
C PRO A 114 22.29 2.78 -0.57
N GLY A 115 21.46 3.51 -1.33
CA GLY A 115 20.00 3.43 -1.30
C GLY A 115 19.35 4.45 -0.37
N PHE A 116 18.03 4.38 -0.25
CA PHE A 116 17.21 5.31 0.55
C PHE A 116 17.28 5.00 2.05
N TRP A 117 18.39 5.32 2.71
CA TRP A 117 18.53 5.11 4.15
C TRP A 117 17.67 6.08 4.96
N GLN A 118 16.89 5.49 5.88
CA GLN A 118 15.84 6.20 6.62
C GLN A 118 15.44 5.50 7.93
N ARG A 119 14.66 6.23 8.74
CA ARG A 119 13.89 5.78 9.92
C ARG A 119 12.51 6.46 9.89
N LEU A 120 11.54 5.86 10.58
CA LEU A 120 10.29 6.52 10.92
C LEU A 120 10.30 6.91 12.40
N LYS A 121 9.66 8.01 12.75
CA LYS A 121 9.62 8.51 14.13
C LYS A 121 8.35 9.27 14.44
N THR A 122 8.07 9.44 15.73
CA THR A 122 7.10 10.45 16.19
C THR A 122 7.63 11.86 15.95
N LYS A 123 6.73 12.85 15.89
CA LYS A 123 7.07 14.24 15.57
C LYS A 123 8.23 14.78 16.41
N ASP A 124 8.16 14.54 17.71
CA ASP A 124 9.09 14.99 18.75
C ASP A 124 10.35 14.10 18.88
N GLY A 125 10.41 12.99 18.16
CA GLY A 125 11.51 12.03 18.28
C GLY A 125 11.50 11.25 19.59
N SER A 126 10.37 11.15 20.29
CA SER A 126 10.25 10.30 21.49
C SER A 126 10.31 8.81 21.17
N MET A 127 9.93 8.39 19.96
CA MET A 127 10.06 7.01 19.48
C MET A 127 10.58 6.94 18.05
N TRP A 128 11.38 5.91 17.76
CA TRP A 128 12.03 5.68 16.47
C TRP A 128 11.88 4.23 16.03
N SER A 129 11.70 3.99 14.73
CA SER A 129 11.89 2.66 14.16
C SER A 129 13.37 2.30 14.10
N GLY A 130 13.66 1.01 13.87
CA GLY A 130 14.98 0.60 13.41
C GLY A 130 15.37 1.26 12.08
N VAL A 131 16.68 1.34 11.82
CA VAL A 131 17.26 1.84 10.56
C VAL A 131 17.00 0.87 9.41
N PHE A 132 16.65 1.39 8.24
CA PHE A 132 16.49 0.59 7.03
C PHE A 132 16.76 1.39 5.76
N ALA A 133 16.97 0.67 4.65
CA ALA A 133 16.99 1.24 3.31
C ALA A 133 15.67 0.94 2.62
N ALA A 134 14.98 1.98 2.12
CA ALA A 134 13.80 1.79 1.28
C ALA A 134 14.17 1.11 -0.06
N PRO A 135 13.21 0.43 -0.71
CA PRO A 135 13.38 -0.07 -2.07
C PRO A 135 13.82 1.02 -3.07
N ASP A 136 14.85 0.74 -3.85
CA ASP A 136 15.16 1.42 -5.13
C ASP A 136 15.08 0.41 -6.29
N SER A 137 15.19 0.86 -7.55
CA SER A 137 15.00 -0.01 -8.74
C SER A 137 16.23 -0.17 -9.63
N ARG A 138 17.41 0.27 -9.19
CA ARG A 138 18.61 0.28 -10.05
C ARG A 138 19.03 -1.12 -10.48
N SER A 139 19.06 -2.06 -9.53
CA SER A 139 19.43 -3.45 -9.81
C SER A 139 18.49 -4.07 -10.82
N GLU A 140 17.19 -3.87 -10.66
CA GLU A 140 16.15 -4.42 -11.53
C GLU A 140 16.29 -3.91 -12.97
N PHE A 141 16.52 -2.60 -13.14
CA PHE A 141 16.73 -2.04 -14.48
C PHE A 141 18.04 -2.50 -15.12
N LYS A 142 19.12 -2.61 -14.34
CA LYS A 142 20.43 -3.09 -14.82
C LYS A 142 20.35 -4.55 -15.27
N GLU A 143 19.68 -5.39 -14.50
CA GLU A 143 19.44 -6.80 -14.83
C GLU A 143 18.52 -6.97 -16.03
N PHE A 144 17.44 -6.19 -16.11
CA PHE A 144 16.55 -6.21 -17.27
C PHE A 144 17.28 -5.82 -18.55
N LYS A 145 18.03 -4.72 -18.56
CA LYS A 145 18.82 -4.31 -19.73
C LYS A 145 19.85 -5.37 -20.15
N LYS A 146 20.50 -6.04 -19.19
CA LYS A 146 21.48 -7.10 -19.45
C LYS A 146 20.85 -8.40 -19.98
N SER A 147 19.59 -8.67 -19.66
CA SER A 147 18.92 -9.91 -20.06
C SER A 147 18.69 -10.03 -21.57
N GLY A 148 18.61 -8.90 -22.27
CA GLY A 148 18.22 -8.87 -23.68
C GLY A 148 16.71 -9.05 -23.92
N ASP A 149 15.89 -9.09 -22.87
CA ASP A 149 14.44 -9.17 -22.98
C ASP A 149 13.84 -7.84 -23.48
N GLY A 150 12.79 -7.93 -24.30
CA GLY A 150 12.02 -6.76 -24.75
C GLY A 150 11.02 -6.25 -23.71
N ILE A 151 10.52 -7.13 -22.83
CA ILE A 151 9.48 -6.83 -21.86
C ILE A 151 9.71 -7.61 -20.57
N ARG A 152 9.38 -7.01 -19.41
CA ARG A 152 9.39 -7.69 -18.12
C ARG A 152 8.29 -7.17 -17.20
N PHE A 153 7.68 -8.10 -16.47
CA PHE A 153 6.69 -7.82 -15.44
C PHE A 153 7.39 -7.79 -14.08
N PHE A 154 7.26 -6.68 -13.36
CA PHE A 154 7.67 -6.56 -11.97
C PHE A 154 6.42 -6.46 -11.11
N SER A 155 6.08 -7.56 -10.44
CA SER A 155 4.96 -7.60 -9.51
C SER A 155 5.36 -8.03 -8.12
N GLY A 156 4.70 -7.44 -7.11
CA GLY A 156 4.95 -7.68 -5.70
C GLY A 156 5.75 -6.58 -5.03
N LYS A 157 6.32 -6.93 -3.88
CA LYS A 157 7.12 -6.06 -3.03
C LYS A 157 8.58 -6.51 -3.08
N LYS A 158 9.52 -5.56 -3.17
CA LYS A 158 10.94 -5.85 -3.38
C LYS A 158 11.55 -6.72 -2.27
N ASP A 159 11.11 -6.55 -1.02
CA ASP A 159 11.56 -7.33 0.14
C ASP A 159 11.27 -8.84 0.00
N LYS A 160 10.22 -9.21 -0.74
CA LYS A 160 9.87 -10.61 -1.07
C LYS A 160 10.44 -11.08 -2.40
N GLY A 161 11.09 -10.18 -3.15
CA GLY A 161 11.48 -10.40 -4.54
C GLY A 161 10.32 -10.20 -5.51
N PHE A 162 10.60 -9.55 -6.65
CA PHE A 162 9.61 -9.40 -7.71
C PHE A 162 9.38 -10.70 -8.46
N THR A 163 8.16 -10.87 -8.98
CA THR A 163 7.79 -11.98 -9.86
C THR A 163 7.13 -11.48 -11.14
N ASP A 164 7.08 -12.33 -12.17
CA ASP A 164 6.28 -12.08 -13.37
C ASP A 164 4.79 -12.45 -13.18
N LYS A 165 4.45 -13.10 -12.06
CA LYS A 165 3.11 -13.59 -11.73
C LYS A 165 2.37 -12.58 -10.88
N PHE A 166 1.69 -11.65 -11.54
CA PHE A 166 0.96 -10.58 -10.86
C PHE A 166 -0.30 -11.08 -10.15
N THR A 167 -0.67 -10.39 -9.06
CA THR A 167 -1.92 -10.61 -8.33
C THR A 167 -2.74 -9.32 -8.32
N LEU A 168 -3.99 -9.39 -7.84
CA LEU A 168 -4.92 -8.26 -7.91
C LEU A 168 -4.56 -7.09 -6.98
N ASP A 169 -3.91 -7.38 -5.85
CA ASP A 169 -3.69 -6.41 -4.76
C ASP A 169 -2.21 -6.12 -4.48
N GLU A 170 -1.30 -6.68 -5.29
CA GLU A 170 0.12 -6.35 -5.21
C GLU A 170 0.51 -5.35 -6.31
N PRO A 171 1.52 -4.49 -6.06
CA PRO A 171 2.02 -3.57 -7.07
C PRO A 171 2.43 -4.28 -8.37
N LEU A 172 2.20 -3.63 -9.51
CA LEU A 172 2.57 -4.10 -10.83
C LEU A 172 3.09 -2.94 -11.69
N THR A 173 4.28 -3.15 -12.25
CA THR A 173 4.85 -2.33 -13.32
C THR A 173 5.35 -3.23 -14.44
N VAL A 174 4.98 -2.92 -15.68
CA VAL A 174 5.48 -3.62 -16.87
C VAL A 174 6.51 -2.72 -17.55
N VAL A 175 7.72 -3.24 -17.74
CA VAL A 175 8.86 -2.50 -18.27
C VAL A 175 9.19 -3.00 -19.67
N PHE A 176 9.44 -2.07 -20.59
CA PHE A 176 9.76 -2.33 -21.99
C PHE A 176 11.13 -1.76 -22.34
N ASN A 177 11.95 -2.56 -23.01
CA ASN A 177 13.20 -2.12 -23.60
C ASN A 177 12.91 -1.64 -25.03
N PRO A 178 12.98 -0.33 -25.32
CA PRO A 178 12.50 0.20 -26.59
C PRO A 178 13.37 -0.16 -27.79
N ASP A 179 14.62 -0.59 -27.56
CA ASP A 179 15.54 -1.03 -28.61
C ASP A 179 15.37 -2.52 -28.95
N VAL A 180 14.58 -3.25 -28.18
CA VAL A 180 14.36 -4.70 -28.33
C VAL A 180 12.91 -5.03 -28.59
N TYR A 181 11.97 -4.43 -27.86
CA TYR A 181 10.54 -4.67 -28.04
C TYR A 181 10.06 -4.09 -29.35
N LYS A 182 9.31 -4.89 -30.12
CA LYS A 182 8.85 -4.55 -31.47
C LYS A 182 7.34 -4.52 -31.55
N LEU A 183 6.82 -3.60 -32.35
CA LEU A 183 5.44 -3.61 -32.83
C LEU A 183 5.50 -3.83 -34.35
N GLY A 184 5.01 -4.97 -34.80
CA GLY A 184 5.31 -5.46 -36.15
C GLY A 184 6.83 -5.69 -36.31
N GLU A 185 7.43 -5.07 -37.32
CA GLU A 185 8.85 -5.31 -37.66
C GLU A 185 9.82 -4.29 -37.02
N LYS A 186 9.30 -3.14 -36.54
CA LYS A 186 10.09 -2.02 -36.01
C LYS A 186 10.11 -2.01 -34.48
N THR A 187 11.22 -1.56 -33.91
CA THR A 187 11.36 -1.34 -32.46
C THR A 187 10.60 -0.10 -32.00
N LEU A 188 10.34 0.03 -30.69
CA LEU A 188 9.73 1.25 -30.15
C LEU A 188 10.61 2.49 -30.42
N THR A 189 11.94 2.38 -30.33
CA THR A 189 12.87 3.46 -30.65
C THR A 189 12.77 3.92 -32.11
N GLU A 190 12.53 3.00 -33.05
CA GLU A 190 12.33 3.33 -34.46
C GLU A 190 10.96 4.00 -34.69
N LEU A 191 9.91 3.44 -34.10
CA LEU A 191 8.53 3.92 -34.25
C LEU A 191 8.31 5.30 -33.63
N ALA A 192 9.00 5.62 -32.53
CA ALA A 192 8.93 6.92 -31.88
C ALA A 192 9.49 8.08 -32.74
N LYS A 193 10.16 7.78 -33.86
CA LYS A 193 10.69 8.77 -34.80
C LYS A 193 9.74 9.06 -35.97
N ASP A 194 8.68 8.29 -36.13
CA ASP A 194 7.71 8.50 -37.19
C ASP A 194 7.00 9.85 -36.97
N ALA A 195 6.75 10.60 -38.06
CA ALA A 195 6.20 11.97 -37.98
C ALA A 195 4.77 12.05 -37.42
N ASP A 196 4.04 10.93 -37.46
CA ASP A 196 2.67 10.79 -36.97
C ASP A 196 2.61 10.28 -35.52
N PHE A 197 3.75 9.98 -34.89
CA PHE A 197 3.81 9.39 -33.55
C PHE A 197 3.24 10.33 -32.47
N VAL A 198 2.35 9.80 -31.64
CA VAL A 198 1.82 10.48 -30.44
C VAL A 198 2.46 9.89 -29.20
N GLU A 199 2.19 8.63 -28.92
CA GLU A 199 2.72 7.89 -27.76
C GLU A 199 2.58 6.37 -27.98
N PHE A 200 3.14 5.57 -27.07
CA PHE A 200 2.76 4.17 -26.94
C PHE A 200 1.77 4.04 -25.80
N ALA A 201 0.75 3.20 -25.95
CA ALA A 201 -0.25 2.99 -24.89
C ALA A 201 -0.72 1.53 -24.86
N ALA A 202 -1.24 1.11 -23.71
CA ALA A 202 -1.76 -0.22 -23.48
C ALA A 202 -3.30 -0.27 -23.63
N HIS A 203 -3.80 -1.23 -24.40
CA HIS A 203 -5.18 -1.69 -24.29
C HIS A 203 -5.16 -3.03 -23.56
N SER A 204 -5.93 -3.20 -22.49
CA SER A 204 -5.80 -4.40 -21.67
C SER A 204 -7.09 -4.85 -21.00
N GLY A 205 -7.11 -6.09 -20.52
CA GLY A 205 -8.19 -6.65 -19.74
C GLY A 205 -7.73 -7.75 -18.79
N LEU A 206 -8.47 -7.93 -17.70
CA LEU A 206 -8.31 -9.05 -16.79
C LEU A 206 -9.27 -10.18 -17.15
N ASN A 207 -8.80 -11.42 -16.96
CA ASN A 207 -9.46 -12.65 -17.38
C ASN A 207 -9.94 -12.54 -18.82
N ASP A 208 -8.95 -12.45 -19.71
CA ASP A 208 -9.13 -12.07 -21.10
C ASP A 208 -9.66 -10.64 -21.19
N TRP A 209 -10.90 -10.46 -21.64
CA TRP A 209 -11.52 -9.15 -21.83
C TRP A 209 -12.72 -8.93 -20.89
N THR A 210 -12.76 -9.66 -19.76
CA THR A 210 -13.87 -9.61 -18.80
C THR A 210 -13.92 -8.27 -18.07
N VAL A 211 -12.77 -7.80 -17.57
CA VAL A 211 -12.63 -6.47 -16.97
C VAL A 211 -11.67 -5.65 -17.81
N GLN A 212 -12.21 -4.77 -18.66
CA GLN A 212 -11.40 -4.04 -19.64
C GLN A 212 -10.91 -2.70 -19.11
N GLN A 213 -9.69 -2.36 -19.51
CA GLN A 213 -9.19 -1.00 -19.60
C GLN A 213 -9.09 -0.63 -21.10
N THR A 214 -10.08 0.12 -21.60
CA THR A 214 -10.12 0.48 -23.03
C THR A 214 -9.09 1.56 -23.37
N LEU A 215 -8.56 1.51 -24.59
CA LEU A 215 -7.70 2.56 -25.16
C LEU A 215 -8.51 3.39 -26.16
N ASP A 216 -9.44 4.18 -25.63
CA ASP A 216 -10.21 5.15 -26.39
C ASP A 216 -9.32 6.37 -26.70
N VAL A 217 -8.50 6.28 -27.76
CA VAL A 217 -7.44 7.26 -28.07
C VAL A 217 -7.92 8.70 -28.30
N TRP A 218 -9.21 8.91 -28.52
CA TRP A 218 -9.82 10.24 -28.60
C TRP A 218 -10.06 10.89 -27.23
N ARG A 219 -9.88 10.15 -26.13
CA ARG A 219 -10.07 10.63 -24.76
C ARG A 219 -8.72 10.91 -24.08
N PRO A 220 -8.38 12.17 -23.77
CA PRO A 220 -7.11 12.51 -23.14
C PRO A 220 -6.86 11.79 -21.81
N ALA A 221 -7.89 11.64 -20.96
CA ALA A 221 -7.76 10.96 -19.67
C ALA A 221 -7.44 9.46 -19.82
N VAL A 222 -7.94 8.82 -20.87
CA VAL A 222 -7.60 7.43 -21.19
C VAL A 222 -6.15 7.32 -21.63
N LEU A 223 -5.68 8.21 -22.51
CA LEU A 223 -4.28 8.27 -22.92
C LEU A 223 -3.35 8.48 -21.72
N THR A 224 -3.66 9.41 -20.82
CA THR A 224 -2.85 9.61 -19.59
C THR A 224 -2.78 8.35 -18.72
N LYS A 225 -3.88 7.61 -18.59
CA LYS A 225 -3.95 6.40 -17.75
C LYS A 225 -3.25 5.18 -18.36
N THR A 226 -3.34 5.03 -19.68
CA THR A 226 -2.89 3.85 -20.42
C THR A 226 -1.55 4.03 -21.13
N GLY A 227 -1.09 5.27 -21.24
CA GLY A 227 0.15 5.65 -21.89
C GLY A 227 1.36 5.02 -21.22
N LEU A 228 2.29 4.53 -22.03
CA LEU A 228 3.59 4.08 -21.58
C LEU A 228 4.46 5.31 -21.32
N LYS A 229 4.93 5.45 -20.09
CA LYS A 229 5.82 6.53 -19.70
C LYS A 229 7.26 6.18 -20.04
N LYS A 230 7.97 7.10 -20.71
CA LYS A 230 9.42 6.97 -20.92
C LYS A 230 10.16 7.46 -19.68
N LEU A 231 11.00 6.61 -19.11
CA LEU A 231 11.83 6.90 -17.95
C LEU A 231 13.13 7.60 -18.35
N SER A 232 13.75 8.31 -17.40
CA SER A 232 15.07 8.96 -17.57
C SER A 232 16.17 7.98 -17.99
N ASN A 233 16.07 6.73 -17.53
CA ASN A 233 17.00 5.66 -17.91
C ASN A 233 16.78 5.11 -19.34
N GLY A 234 15.83 5.67 -20.10
CA GLY A 234 15.54 5.34 -21.49
C GLY A 234 14.53 4.20 -21.70
N LEU A 235 14.13 3.47 -20.65
CA LEU A 235 13.11 2.42 -20.74
C LEU A 235 11.70 3.02 -20.81
N TYR A 236 10.73 2.24 -21.26
CA TYR A 236 9.31 2.59 -21.15
C TYR A 236 8.63 1.75 -20.07
N VAL A 237 7.66 2.32 -19.37
CA VAL A 237 6.87 1.61 -18.37
C VAL A 237 5.38 1.79 -18.58
N TRP A 238 4.65 0.70 -18.44
CA TRP A 238 3.22 0.72 -18.17
C TRP A 238 3.04 0.51 -16.66
N ASN A 239 2.74 1.62 -15.98
CA ASN A 239 2.51 1.63 -14.53
C ASN A 239 1.04 1.28 -14.26
N VAL A 240 0.78 -0.01 -14.00
CA VAL A 240 -0.53 -0.46 -13.55
C VAL A 240 -0.78 -0.01 -12.10
N GLY A 241 0.28 0.09 -11.28
CA GLY A 241 0.11 0.42 -9.87
C GLY A 241 -0.46 -0.78 -9.13
N VAL A 242 -1.65 -0.66 -8.53
CA VAL A 242 -2.38 -1.81 -7.98
C VAL A 242 -3.44 -2.25 -8.99
N PRO A 243 -3.40 -3.48 -9.55
CA PRO A 243 -4.34 -3.89 -10.59
C PRO A 243 -5.81 -3.77 -10.20
N SER A 244 -6.20 -4.12 -8.97
CA SER A 244 -7.59 -3.96 -8.51
C SER A 244 -8.08 -2.51 -8.61
N GLU A 245 -7.22 -1.54 -8.32
CA GLU A 245 -7.53 -0.11 -8.41
C GLU A 245 -7.50 0.38 -9.86
N TYR A 246 -6.48 -0.04 -10.61
CA TYR A 246 -6.31 0.33 -12.02
C TYR A 246 -7.50 -0.11 -12.86
N TYR A 247 -7.97 -1.34 -12.68
CA TYR A 247 -9.07 -1.90 -13.46
C TYR A 247 -10.46 -1.61 -12.86
N ALA A 248 -10.55 -0.92 -11.71
CA ALA A 248 -11.84 -0.58 -11.10
C ALA A 248 -12.64 0.45 -11.91
N TYR A 249 -11.99 1.32 -12.68
CA TYR A 249 -12.66 2.43 -13.37
C TYR A 249 -12.07 2.69 -14.76
N ASN A 250 -12.89 3.11 -15.72
CA ASN A 250 -12.45 3.54 -17.04
C ASN A 250 -12.71 5.05 -17.22
N PRO A 251 -11.67 5.86 -17.51
CA PRO A 251 -11.85 7.28 -17.71
C PRO A 251 -12.88 7.60 -18.81
N GLN A 252 -13.71 8.61 -18.56
CA GLN A 252 -14.73 9.09 -19.51
C GLN A 252 -14.36 10.46 -20.08
N ASP A 253 -15.26 11.04 -20.88
CA ASP A 253 -15.09 12.39 -21.41
C ASP A 253 -15.06 13.43 -20.27
N ALA A 254 -14.41 14.56 -20.50
CA ALA A 254 -14.27 15.61 -19.51
C ALA A 254 -15.63 16.04 -18.92
N GLY A 255 -15.73 16.05 -17.59
CA GLY A 255 -16.97 16.37 -16.87
C GLY A 255 -17.89 15.16 -16.61
N GLN A 256 -17.55 13.97 -17.09
CA GLN A 256 -18.23 12.73 -16.71
C GLN A 256 -17.42 11.99 -15.64
N ALA A 257 -18.13 11.31 -14.74
CA ALA A 257 -17.50 10.41 -13.79
C ALA A 257 -16.90 9.20 -14.53
N ASP A 258 -15.79 8.69 -14.03
CA ASP A 258 -15.19 7.47 -14.57
C ASP A 258 -16.18 6.30 -14.48
N LYS A 259 -16.19 5.47 -15.52
CA LYS A 259 -17.11 4.34 -15.62
C LYS A 259 -16.61 3.19 -14.73
N PRO A 260 -17.35 2.78 -13.69
CA PRO A 260 -16.93 1.66 -12.86
C PRO A 260 -16.96 0.33 -13.63
N THR A 261 -16.10 -0.59 -13.23
CA THR A 261 -16.15 -2.01 -13.59
C THR A 261 -16.64 -2.82 -12.38
N ILE A 262 -16.70 -4.15 -12.51
CA ILE A 262 -16.99 -5.02 -11.36
C ILE A 262 -15.98 -4.86 -10.22
N LEU A 263 -14.75 -4.41 -10.48
CA LEU A 263 -13.75 -4.23 -9.42
C LEU A 263 -13.92 -2.93 -8.61
N ALA A 264 -14.81 -2.04 -9.03
CA ALA A 264 -15.20 -0.87 -8.24
C ALA A 264 -16.05 -1.26 -7.02
N ASP A 265 -16.77 -2.38 -7.11
CA ASP A 265 -17.55 -2.92 -5.99
C ASP A 265 -16.63 -3.73 -5.06
N PRO A 266 -16.54 -3.40 -3.76
CA PRO A 266 -15.63 -4.10 -2.84
C PRO A 266 -15.92 -5.59 -2.68
N ASP A 267 -17.20 -5.99 -2.74
CA ASP A 267 -17.59 -7.38 -2.62
C ASP A 267 -17.23 -8.12 -3.91
N GLU A 268 -17.52 -7.58 -5.09
CA GLU A 268 -17.12 -8.19 -6.36
C GLU A 268 -15.59 -8.24 -6.53
N LYS A 269 -14.87 -7.18 -6.16
CA LYS A 269 -13.39 -7.16 -6.13
C LYS A 269 -12.86 -8.30 -5.27
N ALA A 270 -13.40 -8.46 -4.06
CA ALA A 270 -13.03 -9.54 -3.16
C ALA A 270 -13.32 -10.96 -3.72
N ALA A 271 -14.11 -11.08 -4.79
CA ALA A 271 -14.56 -12.36 -5.37
C ALA A 271 -13.69 -12.78 -6.50
N PHE A 272 -13.07 -11.77 -7.10
CA PHE A 272 -12.59 -11.84 -8.43
C PHE A 272 -11.43 -12.82 -8.49
N GLN A 273 -11.68 -13.96 -9.14
CA GLN A 273 -10.67 -14.99 -9.34
C GLN A 273 -9.84 -14.61 -10.55
N LEU A 274 -8.69 -13.99 -10.30
CA LEU A 274 -7.78 -13.56 -11.35
C LEU A 274 -7.03 -14.78 -11.94
N GLU A 275 -7.08 -14.91 -13.26
CA GLU A 275 -6.44 -15.98 -14.03
C GLU A 275 -5.35 -15.45 -14.97
N ASN A 276 -5.62 -14.34 -15.67
CA ASN A 276 -4.71 -13.77 -16.65
C ASN A 276 -4.97 -12.28 -16.88
N MET A 277 -4.01 -11.62 -17.52
CA MET A 277 -4.19 -10.33 -18.15
C MET A 277 -3.91 -10.47 -19.65
N THR A 278 -4.84 -10.00 -20.46
CA THR A 278 -4.65 -9.85 -21.90
C THR A 278 -4.36 -8.40 -22.22
N TYR A 279 -3.41 -8.13 -23.11
CA TYR A 279 -3.02 -6.76 -23.44
C TYR A 279 -2.48 -6.62 -24.87
N LEU A 280 -2.56 -5.41 -25.39
CA LEU A 280 -1.88 -4.96 -26.61
C LEU A 280 -1.10 -3.70 -26.28
N ILE A 281 0.11 -3.59 -26.80
CA ILE A 281 0.85 -2.34 -26.85
C ILE A 281 0.65 -1.75 -28.24
N ILE A 282 0.19 -0.50 -28.28
CA ILE A 282 -0.26 0.18 -29.49
C ILE A 282 0.55 1.46 -29.65
N LYS A 283 1.07 1.70 -30.87
CA LYS A 283 1.55 3.02 -31.29
C LYS A 283 0.32 3.88 -31.57
N VAL A 284 0.08 4.91 -30.77
CA VAL A 284 -0.95 5.91 -31.06
C VAL A 284 -0.40 6.89 -32.08
N ILE A 285 -1.18 7.19 -33.12
CA ILE A 285 -0.78 8.05 -34.22
C ILE A 285 -1.77 9.19 -34.45
N LYS A 286 -1.33 10.25 -35.12
CA LYS A 286 -2.19 11.24 -35.74
C LYS A 286 -2.58 10.82 -37.16
N ASP A 287 -3.87 10.76 -37.45
CA ASP A 287 -4.35 10.60 -38.83
C ASP A 287 -4.21 11.91 -39.64
N ALA A 288 -4.55 11.85 -40.93
CA ALA A 288 -4.48 12.99 -41.83
C ALA A 288 -5.39 14.16 -41.43
N ALA A 289 -6.41 13.92 -40.61
CA ALA A 289 -7.29 14.96 -40.06
C ALA A 289 -6.80 15.48 -38.69
N GLY A 290 -5.69 14.96 -38.16
CA GLY A 290 -5.13 15.32 -36.87
C GLY A 290 -5.81 14.66 -35.66
N ALA A 291 -6.68 13.66 -35.89
CA ALA A 291 -7.29 12.88 -34.82
C ALA A 291 -6.37 11.73 -34.40
N ASN A 292 -6.45 11.33 -33.13
CA ASN A 292 -5.69 10.19 -32.63
C ASN A 292 -6.32 8.89 -33.13
N GLN A 293 -5.50 7.96 -33.59
CA GLN A 293 -5.91 6.63 -34.05
C GLN A 293 -4.99 5.55 -33.49
N TRP A 294 -5.46 4.30 -33.51
CA TRP A 294 -4.62 3.14 -33.29
C TRP A 294 -3.73 2.93 -34.52
N GLY A 295 -2.42 2.87 -34.31
CA GLY A 295 -1.45 2.47 -35.32
C GLY A 295 -1.08 1.00 -35.21
N VAL A 296 0.18 0.69 -35.57
CA VAL A 296 0.76 -0.65 -35.41
C VAL A 296 0.74 -1.07 -33.94
N ASN A 297 0.49 -2.36 -33.69
CA ASN A 297 0.39 -2.91 -32.35
C ASN A 297 1.06 -4.29 -32.23
N SER A 298 1.15 -4.80 -31.01
CA SER A 298 1.77 -6.08 -30.68
C SER A 298 0.93 -7.31 -31.05
N GLY A 299 -0.34 -7.12 -31.42
CA GLY A 299 -1.36 -8.17 -31.31
C GLY A 299 -1.64 -8.56 -29.86
N ASP A 300 -2.63 -9.43 -29.66
CA ASP A 300 -3.03 -9.92 -28.34
C ASP A 300 -1.89 -10.67 -27.66
N GLN A 301 -1.46 -10.15 -26.51
CA GLN A 301 -0.51 -10.78 -25.62
C GLN A 301 -1.24 -11.26 -24.36
N LYS A 302 -0.73 -12.33 -23.73
CA LYS A 302 -1.33 -12.88 -22.51
C LYS A 302 -0.27 -13.10 -21.44
N GLN A 303 -0.50 -12.54 -20.25
CA GLN A 303 0.30 -12.78 -19.05
C GLN A 303 -0.52 -13.58 -18.05
N LYS A 304 0.01 -14.72 -17.60
CA LYS A 304 -0.63 -15.53 -16.57
C LYS A 304 -0.52 -14.85 -15.21
N ALA A 305 -1.62 -14.82 -14.46
CA ALA A 305 -1.63 -14.32 -13.10
C ALA A 305 -0.94 -15.30 -12.12
N GLY A 306 -0.50 -14.77 -10.99
CA GLY A 306 -0.11 -15.55 -9.83
C GLY A 306 -1.32 -16.07 -9.07
N THR A 307 -1.08 -17.08 -8.23
CA THR A 307 -2.08 -17.50 -7.24
C THR A 307 -2.15 -16.44 -6.15
N ALA A 308 -3.35 -15.91 -5.90
CA ALA A 308 -3.58 -15.07 -4.73
C ALA A 308 -3.14 -15.84 -3.47
N THR A 309 -2.48 -15.16 -2.54
CA THR A 309 -2.27 -15.72 -1.21
C THR A 309 -3.64 -16.05 -0.60
N PRO A 310 -3.83 -17.25 -0.02
CA PRO A 310 -5.08 -17.59 0.64
C PRO A 310 -5.42 -16.50 1.66
N TYR A 311 -6.67 -16.03 1.63
CA TYR A 311 -7.15 -15.12 2.66
C TYR A 311 -7.04 -15.82 4.01
N PRO A 312 -6.52 -15.17 5.07
CA PRO A 312 -6.32 -15.83 6.35
C PRO A 312 -7.62 -16.39 6.93
N ASP A 313 -7.50 -17.45 7.75
CA ASP A 313 -8.66 -17.99 8.46
C ASP A 313 -9.22 -16.97 9.46
N PRO A 314 -10.55 -16.89 9.64
CA PRO A 314 -11.16 -15.95 10.57
C PRO A 314 -10.66 -16.16 12.01
N VAL A 315 -10.29 -15.07 12.66
CA VAL A 315 -9.83 -15.07 14.06
C VAL A 315 -10.81 -14.29 14.93
N PHE A 316 -11.17 -14.84 16.08
CA PHE A 316 -11.98 -14.15 17.08
C PHE A 316 -11.14 -13.89 18.34
N SER A 317 -11.21 -12.66 18.84
CA SER A 317 -10.54 -12.23 20.06
C SER A 317 -11.44 -11.29 20.88
N TYR A 318 -11.05 -11.07 22.13
CA TYR A 318 -11.72 -10.13 23.02
C TYR A 318 -10.72 -9.45 23.96
N PHE A 319 -11.07 -8.23 24.38
CA PHE A 319 -10.29 -7.43 25.32
C PHE A 319 -11.21 -6.79 26.37
N PRO A 320 -10.80 -6.71 27.65
CA PRO A 320 -9.58 -7.29 28.24
C PRO A 320 -9.64 -8.81 28.38
N THR A 321 -8.47 -9.46 28.45
CA THR A 321 -8.36 -10.94 28.60
C THR A 321 -8.71 -11.44 30.00
N ARG A 322 -8.63 -10.56 31.01
CA ARG A 322 -9.24 -10.72 32.33
C ARG A 322 -10.35 -9.69 32.45
N LEU A 323 -11.57 -10.16 32.64
CA LEU A 323 -12.77 -9.35 32.49
C LEU A 323 -13.65 -9.50 33.73
N SER A 324 -14.07 -8.41 34.34
CA SER A 324 -15.08 -8.38 35.41
C SER A 324 -16.41 -7.88 34.87
N SER A 325 -17.48 -8.02 35.67
CA SER A 325 -18.81 -7.52 35.31
C SER A 325 -18.92 -5.99 35.25
N LYS A 326 -17.84 -5.27 35.56
CA LYS A 326 -17.79 -3.79 35.58
C LYS A 326 -16.91 -3.21 34.46
N ASP A 327 -16.31 -4.05 33.63
CA ASP A 327 -15.36 -3.62 32.60
C ASP A 327 -16.03 -3.29 31.26
N ILE A 328 -15.26 -2.68 30.38
CA ILE A 328 -15.63 -2.51 28.97
C ILE A 328 -15.09 -3.72 28.20
N LEU A 329 -15.98 -4.45 27.53
CA LEU A 329 -15.66 -5.58 26.67
C LEU A 329 -15.62 -5.14 25.21
N THR A 330 -14.50 -5.34 24.53
CA THR A 330 -14.41 -5.26 23.08
C THR A 330 -14.29 -6.67 22.50
N LEU A 331 -15.19 -6.99 21.58
CA LEU A 331 -15.14 -8.20 20.75
C LEU A 331 -14.59 -7.82 19.37
N THR A 332 -13.62 -8.58 18.89
CA THR A 332 -13.00 -8.35 17.58
C THR A 332 -13.02 -9.64 16.78
N ARG A 333 -13.44 -9.57 15.51
CA ARG A 333 -13.32 -10.67 14.56
C ARG A 333 -12.62 -10.19 13.30
N GLU A 334 -11.49 -10.80 13.00
CA GLU A 334 -10.62 -10.48 11.87
C GLU A 334 -10.73 -11.55 10.78
N TYR A 335 -10.41 -11.17 9.55
CA TYR A 335 -10.37 -12.04 8.38
C TYR A 335 -11.68 -12.80 8.15
N ASN A 336 -12.81 -12.07 8.15
CA ASN A 336 -14.12 -12.68 8.03
C ASN A 336 -14.35 -13.29 6.65
N GLU A 337 -15.19 -14.33 6.61
CA GLU A 337 -15.60 -14.95 5.37
C GLU A 337 -16.29 -13.93 4.46
N ARG A 338 -16.06 -14.06 3.16
CA ARG A 338 -16.66 -13.22 2.13
C ARG A 338 -18.19 -13.08 2.26
N THR A 339 -18.88 -14.17 2.59
CA THR A 339 -20.34 -14.21 2.70
C THR A 339 -20.85 -13.87 4.09
N ALA A 340 -19.98 -13.41 4.99
CA ALA A 340 -20.35 -13.17 6.38
C ALA A 340 -21.37 -12.04 6.53
N GLY A 341 -21.32 -11.03 5.64
CA GLY A 341 -22.18 -9.84 5.74
C GLY A 341 -22.10 -9.19 7.12
N ASP A 342 -23.24 -8.70 7.63
CA ASP A 342 -23.32 -8.15 8.97
C ASP A 342 -23.27 -9.22 10.04
N LEU A 343 -22.25 -9.14 10.90
CA LEU A 343 -22.09 -10.03 12.03
C LEU A 343 -22.94 -9.59 13.20
N LYS A 344 -23.82 -10.48 13.66
CA LYS A 344 -24.68 -10.25 14.83
C LYS A 344 -24.13 -11.02 16.02
N TYR A 345 -23.84 -10.32 17.11
CA TYR A 345 -23.44 -10.95 18.36
C TYR A 345 -24.64 -11.15 19.28
N THR A 346 -24.57 -12.22 20.07
CA THR A 346 -25.47 -12.51 21.20
C THR A 346 -24.60 -12.90 22.39
N ILE A 347 -24.79 -12.21 23.51
CA ILE A 347 -24.10 -12.46 24.77
C ILE A 347 -25.14 -12.88 25.79
N VAL A 348 -24.95 -14.04 26.40
CA VAL A 348 -25.77 -14.54 27.51
C VAL A 348 -24.94 -14.54 28.79
N ALA A 349 -25.44 -13.84 29.81
CA ALA A 349 -24.83 -13.72 31.13
C ALA A 349 -25.89 -13.97 32.20
N GLY A 350 -25.84 -15.13 32.87
CA GLY A 350 -26.90 -15.54 33.79
C GLY A 350 -28.27 -15.58 33.10
N THR A 351 -29.21 -14.76 33.56
CA THR A 351 -30.56 -14.62 32.97
C THR A 351 -30.67 -13.54 31.89
N LYS A 352 -29.62 -12.75 31.66
CA LYS A 352 -29.65 -11.62 30.73
C LYS A 352 -29.07 -12.00 29.37
N THR A 353 -29.72 -11.51 28.32
CA THR A 353 -29.27 -11.64 26.93
C THR A 353 -29.11 -10.25 26.32
N THR A 354 -27.95 -9.98 25.73
CA THR A 354 -27.64 -8.75 25.01
C THR A 354 -27.27 -9.08 23.57
N THR A 355 -27.78 -8.32 22.61
CA THR A 355 -27.55 -8.53 21.18
C THR A 355 -27.15 -7.23 20.50
N GLY A 356 -26.37 -7.33 19.44
CA GLY A 356 -26.04 -6.20 18.57
C GLY A 356 -25.30 -6.63 17.32
N THR A 357 -24.81 -5.66 16.57
CA THR A 357 -24.05 -5.88 15.34
C THR A 357 -22.59 -5.48 15.55
N MET A 358 -21.66 -6.25 15.01
CA MET A 358 -20.25 -5.88 14.94
C MET A 358 -20.03 -5.02 13.69
N SER A 359 -19.68 -3.75 13.91
CA SER A 359 -19.41 -2.77 12.85
C SER A 359 -18.02 -2.99 12.27
N GLY A 360 -17.82 -2.67 11.00
CA GLY A 360 -16.52 -2.75 10.34
C GLY A 360 -16.61 -3.32 8.93
N VAL A 361 -15.47 -3.76 8.42
CA VAL A 361 -15.32 -4.33 7.08
C VAL A 361 -14.96 -5.81 7.18
N ARG A 362 -14.87 -6.52 6.04
CA ARG A 362 -14.50 -7.94 6.01
C ARG A 362 -13.23 -8.24 6.82
N ASP A 363 -12.20 -7.40 6.67
CA ASP A 363 -10.90 -7.63 7.30
C ASP A 363 -10.95 -7.51 8.83
N LYS A 364 -11.83 -6.66 9.37
CA LYS A 364 -11.98 -6.47 10.81
C LYS A 364 -13.36 -5.89 11.15
N ARG A 365 -14.06 -6.57 12.06
CA ARG A 365 -15.32 -6.11 12.66
C ARG A 365 -15.21 -6.13 14.18
N GLU A 366 -15.82 -5.14 14.82
CA GLU A 366 -15.71 -4.91 16.27
C GLU A 366 -17.04 -4.51 16.90
N ALA A 367 -17.20 -4.88 18.18
CA ALA A 367 -18.27 -4.40 19.04
C ALA A 367 -17.72 -4.13 20.44
N THR A 368 -18.00 -2.93 20.98
CA THR A 368 -17.62 -2.53 22.33
C THR A 368 -18.86 -2.41 23.20
N LEU A 369 -18.83 -3.01 24.39
CA LEU A 369 -19.92 -3.06 25.36
C LEU A 369 -19.44 -2.59 26.73
N ASP A 370 -20.23 -1.75 27.39
CA ASP A 370 -20.04 -1.40 28.80
C ASP A 370 -20.75 -2.43 29.68
N LEU A 371 -20.02 -3.38 30.27
CA LEU A 371 -20.61 -4.43 31.08
C LEU A 371 -21.18 -3.92 32.40
N ASN A 372 -20.68 -2.81 32.94
CA ASN A 372 -21.25 -2.22 34.16
C ASN A 372 -22.71 -1.80 33.92
N LYS A 373 -22.98 -1.23 32.75
CA LYS A 373 -24.33 -0.92 32.30
C LYS A 373 -25.12 -2.17 31.92
N GLU A 374 -24.51 -3.05 31.13
CA GLU A 374 -25.22 -4.21 30.57
C GLU A 374 -25.48 -5.31 31.60
N LEU A 375 -24.73 -5.41 32.70
CA LEU A 375 -24.89 -6.47 33.72
C LEU A 375 -25.34 -5.92 35.08
N GLN A 376 -25.83 -4.69 35.14
CA GLN A 376 -26.32 -4.10 36.38
C GLN A 376 -27.39 -4.98 37.04
N GLY A 377 -27.11 -5.46 38.26
CA GLY A 377 -28.02 -6.33 39.02
C GLY A 377 -28.06 -7.79 38.56
N VAL A 378 -27.14 -8.22 37.69
CA VAL A 378 -27.04 -9.60 37.21
C VAL A 378 -25.83 -10.29 37.85
N GLU A 379 -26.06 -11.42 38.52
CA GLU A 379 -24.99 -12.32 38.96
C GLU A 379 -24.65 -13.29 37.82
N ALA A 380 -23.41 -13.23 37.32
CA ALA A 380 -22.89 -14.13 36.30
C ALA A 380 -21.40 -14.39 36.55
N SER A 381 -20.98 -15.65 36.35
CA SER A 381 -19.57 -16.06 36.42
C SER A 381 -18.91 -16.16 35.05
N GLU A 382 -19.69 -16.07 33.96
CA GLU A 382 -19.21 -16.18 32.59
C GLU A 382 -20.16 -15.47 31.61
N LEU A 383 -19.63 -15.12 30.44
CA LEU A 383 -20.36 -14.65 29.27
C LEU A 383 -20.31 -15.72 28.18
N LYS A 384 -21.47 -16.16 27.69
CA LYS A 384 -21.55 -17.01 26.50
C LYS A 384 -21.77 -16.14 25.28
N VAL A 385 -20.75 -16.05 24.45
CA VAL A 385 -20.74 -15.24 23.23
C VAL A 385 -21.01 -16.13 22.02
N THR A 386 -22.01 -15.77 21.24
CA THR A 386 -22.28 -16.34 19.92
C THR A 386 -22.25 -15.22 18.90
N VAL A 387 -21.52 -15.41 17.80
CA VAL A 387 -21.58 -14.51 16.65
C VAL A 387 -22.13 -15.28 15.45
N LYS A 388 -23.09 -14.68 14.77
CA LYS A 388 -23.71 -15.20 13.55
C LYS A 388 -23.45 -14.30 12.36
N ASP A 389 -23.35 -14.92 11.19
CA ASP A 389 -23.32 -14.20 9.92
C ASP A 389 -24.73 -13.79 9.44
N GLN A 390 -24.79 -13.11 8.30
CA GLN A 390 -26.04 -12.67 7.68
C GLN A 390 -26.99 -13.83 7.27
N HIS A 391 -26.48 -15.06 7.19
CA HIS A 391 -27.23 -16.26 6.86
C HIS A 391 -27.61 -17.07 8.11
N ASP A 392 -27.53 -16.46 9.30
CA ASP A 392 -27.78 -17.07 10.61
C ASP A 392 -26.86 -18.26 10.97
N LYS A 393 -25.75 -18.45 10.25
CA LYS A 393 -24.74 -19.45 10.57
C LYS A 393 -23.91 -18.97 11.75
N THR A 394 -23.77 -19.79 12.77
CA THR A 394 -22.85 -19.52 13.88
C THR A 394 -21.41 -19.60 13.40
N VAL A 395 -20.70 -18.48 13.51
CA VAL A 395 -19.29 -18.33 13.11
C VAL A 395 -18.34 -18.21 14.29
N VAL A 396 -18.85 -17.87 15.48
CA VAL A 396 -18.11 -17.88 16.74
C VAL A 396 -18.98 -18.46 17.84
N THR A 397 -18.38 -19.31 18.67
CA THR A 397 -18.92 -19.68 19.98
C THR A 397 -17.76 -19.59 20.97
N SER A 398 -17.91 -18.74 21.98
CA SER A 398 -16.88 -18.50 22.98
C SER A 398 -17.51 -18.36 24.38
N THR A 399 -16.79 -18.82 25.39
CA THR A 399 -17.14 -18.61 26.81
C THR A 399 -16.05 -17.78 27.44
N ILE A 400 -16.42 -16.60 27.94
CA ILE A 400 -15.49 -15.66 28.58
C ILE A 400 -15.75 -15.69 30.09
N PRO A 401 -14.78 -16.14 30.92
CA PRO A 401 -14.95 -16.15 32.37
C PRO A 401 -14.94 -14.72 32.92
N LEU A 402 -15.82 -14.47 33.90
CA LEU A 402 -15.83 -13.22 34.67
C LEU A 402 -15.04 -13.41 35.96
N VAL A 403 -14.09 -12.51 36.21
CA VAL A 403 -13.38 -12.42 37.48
C VAL A 403 -14.13 -11.49 38.43
N VAL A 404 -14.01 -11.77 39.73
CA VAL A 404 -14.47 -10.84 40.76
C VAL A 404 -13.61 -9.58 40.64
N ALA A 405 -14.25 -8.42 40.50
CA ALA A 405 -13.55 -7.14 40.53
C ALA A 405 -12.97 -6.94 41.93
N ASP A 406 -11.66 -6.70 42.03
CA ASP A 406 -10.96 -6.35 43.27
C ASP A 406 -11.50 -5.03 43.88
#